data_AF-B8F952-F1
#
_entry.id   AF-B8F952-F1
#
_cell.length_a   1.000
_cell.length_b   1.000
_cell.length_c   1.000
_cell.angle_alpha   90.00
_cell.angle_beta   90.00
_cell.angle_gamma   90.00
#
_symmetry.space_group_name_H-M   'P 1'
#
loop_
_entity.id
_entity.type
_entity.pdbx_description
1 polymer ?
#
loop_
_entity_poly.entity_id
_entity_poly.type
_entity_poly.pdbx_seq_one_letter_code
_entity_poly.pdbx_strand_id
1 'polypeptide(L)'
;MEENGQEKNMTDEEWENRRLCVDGSCIGVIGEDGRCKECGKPYDESLDQASCEAVEREDSVEQDQTDAADGYEDAPDSDDDSDDASDDGWDDRKLCSDGSCIGVIGPDGNCKECGKPYDPDAE
;
A
#
# COMPACT_ATOMS: atom_id res chain seq x y z
N MET A 1 -34.84 -11.53 22.26
CA MET A 1 -33.53 -10.95 22.60
C MET A 1 -32.59 -11.48 21.57
N GLU A 2 -32.28 -10.69 20.54
CA GLU A 2 -31.07 -10.81 19.74
C GLU A 2 -31.08 -9.56 18.88
N GLU A 3 -30.25 -8.63 19.32
CA GLU A 3 -30.28 -7.24 18.96
C GLU A 3 -29.46 -7.09 17.68
N ASN A 4 -30.10 -6.45 16.70
CA ASN A 4 -29.58 -6.05 15.41
C ASN A 4 -28.08 -5.71 15.45
N GLY A 5 -27.34 -6.29 14.50
CA GLY A 5 -25.94 -5.96 14.22
C GLY A 5 -25.77 -4.45 14.11
N GLN A 6 -25.10 -3.88 15.10
CA GLN A 6 -24.66 -2.49 15.04
C GLN A 6 -23.54 -2.42 14.02
N GLU A 7 -23.86 -1.93 12.83
CA GLU A 7 -22.89 -1.40 11.89
C GLU A 7 -22.20 -0.22 12.58
N LYS A 8 -21.13 -0.50 13.32
CA LYS A 8 -20.32 0.51 13.98
C LYS A 8 -19.59 1.26 12.87
N ASN A 9 -20.19 2.35 12.40
CA ASN A 9 -19.49 3.36 11.62
C ASN A 9 -18.35 3.86 12.51
N MET A 10 -17.15 3.38 12.22
CA MET A 10 -15.94 3.73 12.96
C MET A 10 -15.72 5.23 12.79
N THR A 11 -15.65 5.96 13.91
CA THR A 11 -15.48 7.42 13.85
C THR A 11 -14.07 7.77 13.39
N ASP A 12 -13.89 8.95 12.81
CA ASP A 12 -12.57 9.45 12.40
C ASP A 12 -11.57 9.43 13.57
N GLU A 13 -12.05 9.78 14.78
CA GLU A 13 -11.29 9.69 16.02
C GLU A 13 -10.80 8.26 16.32
N GLU A 14 -11.57 7.22 16.02
CA GLU A 14 -11.14 5.83 16.22
C GLU A 14 -10.01 5.44 15.24
N TRP A 15 -9.95 6.04 14.04
CA TRP A 15 -8.85 5.85 13.11
C TRP A 15 -7.58 6.58 13.55
N GLU A 16 -7.71 7.83 14.03
CA GLU A 16 -6.58 8.63 14.52
C GLU A 16 -5.92 8.03 15.77
N ASN A 17 -6.68 7.31 16.60
CA ASN A 17 -6.15 6.66 17.80
C ASN A 17 -5.42 5.34 17.52
N ARG A 18 -5.46 4.81 16.29
CA ARG A 18 -4.76 3.56 15.94
C ARG A 18 -3.28 3.83 15.74
N ARG A 19 -2.47 3.39 16.70
CA ARG A 19 -1.01 3.44 16.60
C ARG A 19 -0.45 2.10 16.14
N LEU A 20 0.52 2.15 15.21
CA LEU A 20 1.25 0.97 14.76
C LEU A 20 2.31 0.56 15.80
N CYS A 21 2.76 -0.69 15.72
CA CYS A 21 3.82 -1.20 16.57
C CYS A 21 5.12 -0.40 16.37
N VAL A 22 5.84 -0.18 17.47
CA VAL A 22 7.18 0.44 17.46
C VAL A 22 8.21 -0.39 16.68
N ASP A 23 8.01 -1.70 16.63
CA ASP A 23 8.85 -2.60 15.88
C ASP A 23 8.48 -2.44 14.41
N GLY A 24 9.24 -1.65 13.64
CA GLY A 24 8.92 -1.32 12.24
C GLY A 24 8.86 -2.51 11.26
N SER A 25 9.13 -3.73 11.74
CA SER A 25 8.90 -4.99 11.03
C SER A 25 7.58 -5.68 11.40
N CYS A 26 6.90 -5.21 12.44
CA CYS A 26 5.65 -5.74 12.96
C CYS A 26 4.48 -4.89 12.45
N ILE A 27 3.54 -5.53 11.74
CA ILE A 27 2.33 -4.88 11.19
C ILE A 27 1.23 -4.63 12.23
N GLY A 28 1.46 -4.96 13.49
CA GLY A 28 0.44 -4.92 14.53
C GLY A 28 0.08 -3.51 15.00
N VAL A 29 -1.10 -3.37 15.59
CA VAL A 29 -1.55 -2.14 16.26
C VAL A 29 -1.42 -2.24 17.77
N ILE A 30 -1.27 -1.11 18.45
CA ILE A 30 -1.21 -1.03 19.91
C ILE A 30 -2.63 -1.15 20.49
N GLY A 31 -2.78 -2.03 21.48
CA GLY A 31 -4.01 -2.19 22.24
C GLY A 31 -4.13 -1.18 23.39
N GLU A 32 -5.31 -1.13 24.00
CA GLU A 32 -5.61 -0.29 25.17
C GLU A 32 -4.72 -0.63 26.38
N ASP A 33 -4.11 -1.82 26.40
CA ASP A 33 -3.14 -2.28 27.39
C ASP A 33 -1.71 -1.74 27.15
N GLY A 34 -1.53 -0.92 26.12
CA GLY A 34 -0.23 -0.35 25.75
C GLY A 34 0.73 -1.37 25.16
N ARG A 35 0.23 -2.49 24.60
CA ARG A 35 1.05 -3.51 23.94
C ARG A 35 0.59 -3.79 22.52
N CYS A 36 1.52 -4.19 21.67
CA CYS A 36 1.18 -4.62 20.32
C CYS A 36 0.35 -5.93 20.36
N LYS A 37 -0.76 -5.97 19.61
CA LYS A 37 -1.65 -7.13 19.54
C LYS A 37 -1.03 -8.35 18.83
N GLU A 38 -0.01 -8.15 18.00
CA GLU A 38 0.65 -9.23 17.26
C GLU A 38 1.86 -9.79 18.02
N CYS A 39 2.78 -8.93 18.46
CA CYS A 39 4.05 -9.35 19.05
C CYS A 39 4.13 -9.18 20.57
N GLY A 40 3.15 -8.53 21.21
CA GLY A 40 3.10 -8.32 22.67
C GLY A 40 4.13 -7.33 23.24
N LYS A 41 4.95 -6.71 22.38
CA LYS A 41 5.94 -5.70 22.77
C LYS A 41 5.21 -4.50 23.40
N PRO A 42 5.71 -3.97 24.53
CA PRO A 42 5.16 -2.75 25.10
C PRO A 42 5.43 -1.58 24.16
N TYR A 43 4.45 -0.70 24.06
CA TYR A 43 4.61 0.59 23.41
C TYR A 43 5.21 1.57 24.42
N ASP A 44 6.27 2.26 24.02
CA ASP A 44 6.89 3.28 24.85
C ASP A 44 6.37 4.66 24.43
N GLU A 45 5.52 5.24 25.28
CA GLU A 45 4.88 6.55 25.04
C GLU A 45 5.88 7.71 24.91
N SER A 46 7.14 7.54 25.33
CA SER A 46 8.17 8.57 25.19
C SER A 46 8.63 8.76 23.73
N LEU A 47 8.34 7.80 22.85
CA LEU A 47 8.70 7.88 21.43
C LEU A 47 7.85 8.87 20.64
N ASP A 48 6.60 9.11 21.06
CA ASP A 48 5.73 10.11 20.42
C ASP A 48 6.12 11.55 20.80
N GLN A 49 6.59 11.76 22.04
CA GLN A 49 6.92 13.10 22.54
C GLN A 49 8.21 13.67 21.92
N ALA A 50 9.10 12.80 21.42
CA ALA A 50 10.28 13.21 20.67
C ALA A 50 9.98 13.68 19.22
N SER A 51 8.79 13.38 18.69
CA SER A 51 8.40 13.73 17.32
C SER A 51 7.86 15.17 17.20
N CYS A 52 7.39 15.78 18.30
CA CYS A 52 6.77 17.12 18.28
C CYS A 52 7.67 18.27 18.75
N GLU A 53 8.82 18.03 19.39
CA GLU A 53 9.70 19.08 19.95
C GLU A 53 10.89 19.46 19.07
N ALA A 54 10.82 19.23 17.74
CA ALA A 54 11.94 19.47 16.82
C ALA A 54 11.62 20.24 15.52
N VAL A 55 10.47 20.93 15.40
CA VAL A 55 10.16 21.78 14.23
C VAL A 55 9.48 23.10 14.62
N GLU A 56 10.17 23.92 15.41
CA GLU A 56 9.97 25.37 15.42
C GLU A 56 11.23 26.02 14.79
N ARG A 57 11.34 25.92 13.46
CA ARG A 57 12.17 26.84 12.67
C ARG A 57 11.54 27.05 11.30
N GLU A 58 10.74 28.10 11.22
CA GLU A 58 10.40 28.76 9.97
C GLU A 58 11.67 29.38 9.36
N ASP A 59 11.98 29.03 8.11
CA ASP A 59 12.63 29.95 7.17
C ASP A 59 12.34 29.50 5.72
N SER A 60 11.33 30.16 5.15
CA SER A 60 11.20 30.56 3.74
C SER A 60 12.03 29.80 2.70
N VAL A 61 11.37 28.95 1.91
CA VAL A 61 11.82 28.66 0.55
C VAL A 61 10.70 28.97 -0.43
N GLU A 62 11.02 29.91 -1.30
CA GLU A 62 10.19 30.57 -2.29
C GLU A 62 9.54 29.57 -3.25
N GLN A 63 8.28 29.85 -3.60
CA GLN A 63 7.56 29.15 -4.65
C GLN A 63 8.17 29.50 -6.01
N ASP A 64 9.03 28.62 -6.54
CA ASP A 64 9.44 28.70 -7.95
C ASP A 64 8.44 27.93 -8.81
N GLN A 65 7.46 28.69 -9.32
CA GLN A 65 6.57 28.26 -10.38
C GLN A 65 7.37 28.19 -11.69
N THR A 66 7.79 26.99 -12.09
CA THR A 66 8.12 26.73 -13.50
C THR A 66 6.90 26.17 -14.20
N ASP A 67 6.06 27.08 -14.71
CA ASP A 67 5.13 26.80 -15.80
C ASP A 67 5.96 26.63 -17.07
N ALA A 68 6.36 25.39 -17.36
CA ALA A 68 6.89 24.99 -18.65
C ALA A 68 5.82 24.13 -19.30
N ALA A 69 5.03 24.76 -20.17
CA ALA A 69 4.19 24.11 -21.15
C ALA A 69 5.05 23.21 -22.04
N ASP A 70 5.14 21.92 -21.69
CA ASP A 70 5.63 20.88 -22.56
C ASP A 70 4.42 20.10 -23.06
N GLY A 71 4.09 20.32 -24.34
CA GLY A 71 3.00 19.65 -25.02
C GLY A 71 3.29 18.16 -25.10
N TYR A 72 2.59 17.37 -24.29
CA TYR A 72 2.47 15.94 -24.56
C TYR A 72 1.49 15.81 -25.73
N GLU A 73 2.02 15.30 -26.83
CA GLU A 73 1.28 15.00 -28.02
C GLU A 73 0.39 13.81 -27.67
N ASP A 74 -0.92 14.04 -27.74
CA ASP A 74 -2.02 13.09 -27.62
C ASP A 74 -1.79 11.92 -28.61
N ALA A 75 -1.05 10.91 -28.16
CA ALA A 75 -1.04 9.60 -28.81
C ALA A 75 -2.42 8.98 -28.51
N PRO A 76 -3.12 8.41 -29.51
CA PRO A 76 -4.33 7.69 -29.21
C PRO A 76 -3.89 6.45 -28.46
N ASP A 77 -4.16 6.43 -27.15
CA ASP A 77 -4.23 5.20 -26.39
C ASP A 77 -5.19 4.32 -27.18
N SER A 78 -4.63 3.27 -27.80
CA SER A 78 -5.47 2.27 -28.43
C SER A 78 -6.02 1.47 -27.28
N ASP A 79 -7.13 1.95 -26.73
CA ASP A 79 -8.05 1.20 -25.91
C ASP A 79 -8.55 0.01 -26.75
N ASP A 80 -7.75 -1.04 -26.84
CA ASP A 80 -8.24 -2.42 -26.96
C ASP A 80 -8.62 -2.89 -25.55
N ASP A 81 -9.44 -2.08 -24.88
CA ASP A 81 -10.15 -2.42 -23.66
C ASP A 81 -11.40 -3.20 -24.09
N SER A 82 -11.17 -4.42 -24.58
CA SER A 82 -12.21 -5.42 -24.64
C SER A 82 -12.33 -6.01 -23.24
N ASP A 83 -12.96 -5.25 -22.36
CA ASP A 83 -13.41 -5.67 -21.03
C ASP A 83 -14.48 -6.77 -21.22
N ASP A 84 -14.04 -8.00 -21.46
CA ASP A 84 -14.84 -9.18 -21.15
C ASP A 84 -14.81 -9.31 -19.63
N ALA A 85 -15.73 -8.58 -18.98
CA ALA A 85 -16.04 -8.65 -17.57
C ALA A 85 -16.69 -10.00 -17.21
N SER A 86 -16.05 -11.10 -17.60
CA SER A 86 -16.23 -12.41 -17.02
C SER A 86 -15.24 -12.52 -15.86
N ASP A 87 -15.76 -12.98 -14.72
CA ASP A 87 -15.07 -13.19 -13.43
C ASP A 87 -13.79 -14.05 -13.53
N ASP A 88 -13.52 -14.64 -14.70
CA ASP A 88 -12.44 -15.59 -15.00
C ASP A 88 -11.03 -14.98 -15.10
N GLY A 89 -10.90 -13.66 -15.24
CA GLY A 89 -9.59 -13.00 -15.45
C GLY A 89 -8.67 -12.92 -14.22
N TRP A 90 -9.14 -13.34 -13.05
CA TRP A 90 -8.33 -13.37 -11.81
C TRP A 90 -7.64 -14.72 -11.61
N ASP A 91 -8.30 -15.83 -11.93
CA ASP A 91 -7.76 -17.20 -11.81
C ASP A 91 -6.65 -17.50 -12.83
N ASP A 92 -6.66 -16.83 -13.99
CA ASP A 92 -5.65 -17.04 -15.03
C ASP A 92 -4.31 -16.29 -14.79
N ARG A 93 -4.23 -15.48 -13.72
CA ARG A 93 -3.02 -14.69 -13.41
C ARG A 93 -1.95 -15.55 -12.74
N LYS A 94 -0.87 -15.82 -13.47
CA LYS A 94 0.30 -16.53 -12.95
C LYS A 94 1.37 -15.56 -12.46
N LEU A 95 1.90 -15.77 -11.26
CA LEU A 95 3.04 -15.02 -10.75
C LEU A 95 4.34 -15.45 -11.45
N CYS A 96 5.32 -14.55 -11.45
CA CYS A 96 6.66 -14.85 -11.95
C CYS A 96 7.30 -16.00 -11.18
N SER A 97 8.01 -16.89 -11.88
CA SER A 97 8.78 -17.99 -11.26
C SER A 97 10.02 -17.51 -10.50
N ASP A 98 10.46 -16.27 -10.75
CA ASP A 98 11.52 -15.64 -9.98
C ASP A 98 10.91 -15.19 -8.64
N GLY A 99 11.05 -15.98 -7.56
CA GLY A 99 10.44 -15.70 -6.25
C GLY A 99 10.85 -14.39 -5.57
N SER A 100 11.70 -13.57 -6.21
CA SER A 100 12.00 -12.18 -5.81
C SER A 100 11.23 -11.14 -6.62
N CYS A 101 10.60 -11.54 -7.73
CA CYS A 101 9.84 -10.69 -8.63
C CYS A 101 8.35 -10.77 -8.31
N ILE A 102 7.73 -9.60 -8.08
CA ILE A 102 6.29 -9.48 -7.79
C ILE A 102 5.39 -9.49 -9.04
N GLY A 103 5.97 -9.66 -10.23
CA GLY A 103 5.28 -9.52 -11.50
C GLY A 103 4.39 -10.70 -11.87
N VAL A 104 3.46 -10.47 -12.80
CA VAL A 104 2.62 -11.51 -13.42
C VAL A 104 3.11 -11.85 -14.82
N ILE A 105 2.79 -13.07 -15.28
CA ILE A 105 3.09 -13.53 -16.64
C ILE A 105 2.08 -12.94 -17.62
N GLY A 106 2.59 -12.27 -18.65
CA GLY A 106 1.80 -11.75 -19.75
C GLY A 106 1.40 -12.84 -20.75
N PRO A 107 0.50 -12.51 -21.70
CA PRO A 107 0.07 -13.43 -22.75
C PRO A 107 1.23 -13.96 -23.61
N ASP A 108 2.33 -13.20 -23.69
CA ASP A 108 3.56 -13.58 -24.40
C ASP A 108 4.37 -14.69 -23.69
N GLY A 109 3.97 -15.09 -22.48
CA GLY A 109 4.70 -16.08 -21.67
C GLY A 109 5.91 -15.50 -20.92
N ASN A 110 6.07 -14.18 -20.92
CA ASN A 110 7.12 -13.47 -20.19
C ASN A 110 6.53 -12.67 -19.03
N CYS A 111 7.31 -12.51 -17.96
CA CYS A 111 6.95 -11.64 -16.85
C CYS A 111 6.91 -10.17 -17.31
N LYS A 112 5.82 -9.46 -16.95
CA LYS A 112 5.64 -8.04 -17.31
C LYS A 112 6.62 -7.09 -16.61
N GLU A 113 7.18 -7.50 -15.47
CA GLU A 113 8.12 -6.68 -14.69
C GLU A 113 9.58 -6.92 -15.08
N CYS A 114 10.01 -8.19 -15.06
CA CYS A 114 11.43 -8.54 -15.27
C CYS A 114 11.74 -9.09 -16.67
N GLY A 115 10.73 -9.33 -17.51
CA GLY A 115 10.90 -9.86 -18.87
C GLY A 115 11.33 -11.33 -18.96
N LYS A 116 11.58 -11.99 -17.82
CA LYS A 116 11.98 -13.41 -17.80
C LYS A 116 10.87 -14.31 -18.34
N PRO A 117 11.21 -15.36 -19.11
CA PRO A 117 10.21 -16.34 -19.54
C PRO A 117 9.66 -17.10 -18.32
N TYR A 118 8.39 -17.48 -18.39
CA TYR A 118 7.78 -18.36 -17.41
C TYR A 118 8.37 -19.76 -17.53
N ASP A 119 8.93 -20.27 -16.44
CA ASP A 119 9.43 -21.64 -16.34
C ASP A 119 8.60 -22.37 -15.27
N PRO A 120 7.67 -23.26 -15.66
CA PRO A 120 6.77 -23.96 -14.74
C PRO A 120 7.49 -25.02 -13.89
N ASP A 121 8.73 -25.37 -14.22
CA ASP A 121 9.51 -26.41 -13.55
C ASP A 121 10.52 -25.82 -12.53
N ALA A 122 10.51 -24.50 -12.33
CA ALA A 122 11.43 -23.79 -11.42
C ALA A 122 10.98 -23.75 -9.95
N GLU A 123 10.00 -24.58 -9.55
CA GLU A 123 9.47 -24.67 -8.18
C GLU A 123 10.36 -25.49 -7.20
#